data_AF-A0A2T0V6S6-F1
#
_entry.id   AF-A0A2T0V6S6-F1
#
_cell.length_a   1.000
_cell.length_b   1.000
_cell.length_c   1.000
_cell.angle_alpha   90.00
_cell.angle_beta   90.00
_cell.angle_gamma   90.00
#
_symmetry.space_group_name_H-M   'P 1'
#
loop_
_entity.id
_entity.type
_entity.pdbx_description
1 polymer ?
#
loop_
_entity_poly.entity_id
_entity_poly.type
_entity_poly.pdbx_seq_one_letter_code
_entity_poly.pdbx_strand_id
1 'polypeptide(L)'
;MTIELGGALVLLALVDSLSLGTLLIPLLFLRVPGRVPVARIGLYLATISLFYFVAGIALTWGAQNALAEFGEMLSSRPAYMVQLVLGVGLLAAAFWIGRKRDVAGASSARVGEVSRLGRLRERALSGRGGAGLVIALALAAGLVELATMLPYLGAIGLITRAELAAGTWLWVLAGYCLVMILPALLLTALRAVASTTVEPILGRASAWMQKNSAENTAWIVGIVGFLLARDAAVVLDLFG
;
A
#
# COMPACT_ATOMS: atom_id res chain seq x y z
N MET A 1 -20.20 12.95 -3.56
CA MET A 1 -19.43 12.07 -2.66
C MET A 1 -20.03 12.20 -1.26
N THR A 2 -20.36 11.09 -0.60
CA THR A 2 -20.86 11.12 0.78
C THR A 2 -19.70 11.38 1.76
N ILE A 3 -20.01 11.95 2.93
CA ILE A 3 -19.00 12.21 3.98
C ILE A 3 -18.38 10.89 4.46
N GLU A 4 -19.18 9.82 4.53
CA GLU A 4 -18.74 8.48 4.93
C GLU A 4 -17.72 7.90 3.95
N LEU A 5 -17.98 7.99 2.65
CA LEU A 5 -17.05 7.53 1.62
C LEU A 5 -15.74 8.32 1.68
N GLY A 6 -15.82 9.65 1.81
CA GLY A 6 -14.65 10.50 1.97
C GLY A 6 -13.82 10.13 3.22
N GLY A 7 -14.48 9.92 4.36
CA GLY A 7 -13.83 9.51 5.61
C GLY A 7 -13.15 8.15 5.50
N ALA A 8 -13.83 7.15 4.90
CA ALA A 8 -13.26 5.83 4.67
C ALA A 8 -12.02 5.88 3.77
N LEU A 9 -12.05 6.68 2.70
CA LEU A 9 -10.92 6.86 1.79
C LEU A 9 -9.73 7.54 2.48
N VAL A 10 -9.97 8.54 3.32
CA VAL A 10 -8.90 9.17 4.12
C VAL A 10 -8.28 8.17 5.08
N LEU A 11 -9.08 7.37 5.80
CA LEU A 11 -8.57 6.35 6.70
C LEU A 11 -7.75 5.28 5.95
N LEU A 12 -8.24 4.81 4.79
CA LEU A 12 -7.51 3.88 3.94
C LEU A 12 -6.20 4.47 3.45
N ALA A 13 -6.18 5.73 3.02
CA ALA A 13 -4.97 6.43 2.59
C ALA A 13 -3.96 6.61 3.73
N LEU A 14 -4.44 6.86 4.95
CA LEU A 14 -3.58 6.92 6.13
C LEU A 14 -3.01 5.54 6.47
N VAL A 15 -3.78 4.46 6.37
CA VAL A 15 -3.24 3.10 6.54
C VAL A 15 -2.17 2.81 5.47
N ASP A 16 -2.42 3.19 4.22
CA ASP A 16 -1.47 2.99 3.11
C ASP A 16 -0.21 3.86 3.25
N SER A 17 -0.34 5.03 3.89
CA SER A 17 0.81 5.87 4.22
C SER A 17 1.80 5.19 5.17
N LEU A 18 1.39 4.15 5.93
CA LEU A 18 2.28 3.35 6.77
C LEU A 18 2.99 2.21 6.02
N SER A 19 2.89 2.15 4.69
CA SER A 19 3.59 1.14 3.89
C SER A 19 5.12 1.30 3.92
N LEU A 20 5.82 0.23 3.55
CA LEU A 20 7.29 0.18 3.49
C LEU A 20 7.84 1.11 2.39
N GLY A 21 7.18 1.22 1.26
CA GLY A 21 7.54 2.12 0.18
C GLY A 21 7.29 3.57 0.59
N THR A 22 6.09 3.88 1.04
CA THR A 22 5.65 5.26 1.19
C THR A 22 6.27 5.99 2.37
N LEU A 23 6.51 5.31 3.50
CA LEU A 23 7.03 5.96 4.71
C LEU A 23 8.38 5.41 5.16
N LEU A 24 8.63 4.10 5.06
CA LEU A 24 9.91 3.54 5.51
C LEU A 24 11.06 4.06 4.62
N ILE A 25 10.96 4.05 3.29
CA ILE A 25 12.04 4.56 2.42
C ILE A 25 12.37 6.04 2.72
N PRO A 26 11.40 6.98 2.79
CA PRO A 26 11.67 8.35 3.21
C PRO A 26 12.31 8.47 4.59
N LEU A 27 11.84 7.72 5.60
CA LEU A 27 12.46 7.70 6.92
C LEU A 27 13.94 7.35 6.87
N LEU A 28 14.35 6.48 5.94
CA LEU A 28 15.73 6.05 5.79
C LEU A 28 16.59 7.13 5.11
N PHE A 29 16.03 7.88 4.14
CA PHE A 29 16.67 9.09 3.62
C PHE A 29 16.90 10.13 4.72
N LEU A 30 15.95 10.29 5.64
CA LEU A 30 16.04 11.24 6.74
C LEU A 30 17.07 10.85 7.82
N ARG A 31 17.52 9.58 7.85
CA ARG A 31 18.55 9.10 8.79
C ARG A 31 19.98 9.15 8.24
N VAL A 32 20.16 9.49 6.96
CA VAL A 32 21.51 9.64 6.39
C VAL A 32 22.18 10.85 7.06
N PRO A 33 23.36 10.69 7.69
CA PRO A 33 24.04 11.79 8.35
C PRO A 33 24.40 12.90 7.35
N GLY A 34 24.07 14.14 7.69
CA GLY A 34 24.33 15.31 6.84
C GLY A 34 23.08 16.16 6.56
N ARG A 35 23.09 16.88 5.44
CA ARG A 35 21.94 17.70 5.01
C ARG A 35 20.82 16.80 4.50
N VAL A 36 19.59 17.11 4.88
CA VAL A 36 18.40 16.39 4.42
C VAL A 36 18.32 16.48 2.88
N PRO A 37 18.27 15.35 2.15
CA PRO A 37 18.22 15.37 0.69
C PRO A 37 16.78 15.63 0.19
N VAL A 38 16.24 16.82 0.50
CA VAL A 38 14.84 17.20 0.24
C VAL A 38 14.44 16.97 -1.22
N ALA A 39 15.31 17.32 -2.17
CA ALA A 39 15.05 17.12 -3.60
C ALA A 39 14.89 15.63 -3.98
N ARG A 40 15.68 14.74 -3.36
CA ARG A 40 15.60 13.29 -3.63
C ARG A 40 14.37 12.68 -2.99
N ILE A 41 14.03 13.10 -1.77
CA ILE A 41 12.80 12.66 -1.10
C ILE A 41 11.58 13.15 -1.87
N GLY A 42 11.57 14.41 -2.31
CA GLY A 42 10.51 14.96 -3.15
C GLY A 42 10.38 14.21 -4.48
N LEU A 43 11.49 13.89 -5.16
CA LEU A 43 11.47 13.08 -6.38
C LEU A 43 10.93 11.66 -6.12
N TYR A 44 11.34 11.03 -5.02
CA TYR A 44 10.83 9.72 -4.62
C TYR A 44 9.31 9.76 -4.40
N LEU A 45 8.84 10.70 -3.59
CA LEU A 45 7.42 10.86 -3.24
C LEU A 45 6.57 11.23 -4.47
N ALA A 46 7.07 12.09 -5.35
CA ALA A 46 6.40 12.41 -6.61
C ALA A 46 6.30 11.17 -7.52
N THR A 47 7.37 10.38 -7.62
CA THR A 47 7.41 9.19 -8.46
C THR A 47 6.44 8.11 -7.95
N ILE A 48 6.48 7.81 -6.64
CA ILE A 48 5.58 6.80 -6.07
C ILE A 48 4.12 7.29 -6.12
N SER A 49 3.85 8.55 -5.81
CA SER A 49 2.49 9.11 -5.92
C SER A 49 1.94 9.02 -7.35
N LEU A 50 2.76 9.39 -8.35
CA LEU A 50 2.36 9.29 -9.76
C LEU A 50 2.16 7.84 -10.21
N PHE A 51 3.05 6.93 -9.80
CA PHE A 51 2.89 5.50 -10.08
C PHE A 51 1.55 4.97 -9.56
N TYR A 52 1.18 5.34 -8.32
CA TYR A 52 -0.08 4.91 -7.72
C TYR A 52 -1.25 5.51 -8.45
N PHE A 53 -1.21 6.81 -8.73
CA PHE A 53 -2.26 7.49 -9.46
C PHE A 53 -2.52 6.82 -10.83
N VAL A 54 -1.48 6.54 -11.61
CA VAL A 54 -1.60 5.84 -12.90
C VAL A 54 -2.12 4.41 -12.72
N ALA A 55 -1.60 3.67 -11.74
CA ALA A 55 -2.08 2.33 -11.44
C ALA A 55 -3.55 2.33 -11.02
N GLY A 56 -3.99 3.31 -10.24
CA GLY A 56 -5.38 3.46 -9.79
C GLY A 56 -6.31 3.84 -10.93
N ILE A 57 -5.86 4.66 -11.89
CA ILE A 57 -6.59 4.90 -13.13
C ILE A 57 -6.80 3.59 -13.89
N ALA A 58 -5.72 2.84 -14.11
CA ALA A 58 -5.78 1.58 -14.83
C ALA A 58 -6.68 0.54 -14.12
N LEU A 59 -6.57 0.45 -12.79
CA LEU A 59 -7.37 -0.47 -11.98
C LEU A 59 -8.84 -0.07 -11.91
N THR A 60 -9.16 1.21 -11.71
CA THR A 60 -10.55 1.70 -11.66
C THR A 60 -11.22 1.52 -13.02
N TRP A 61 -10.54 1.92 -14.09
CA TRP A 61 -11.07 1.79 -15.44
C TRP A 61 -11.22 0.32 -15.84
N GLY A 62 -10.21 -0.51 -15.53
CA GLY A 62 -10.27 -1.96 -15.74
C GLY A 62 -11.41 -2.62 -14.95
N ALA A 63 -11.63 -2.22 -13.70
CA ALA A 63 -12.72 -2.73 -12.88
C ALA A 63 -14.10 -2.32 -13.42
N GLN A 64 -14.27 -1.06 -13.84
CA GLN A 64 -15.52 -0.58 -14.44
C GLN A 64 -15.86 -1.33 -15.72
N ASN A 65 -14.89 -1.52 -16.61
CA ASN A 65 -15.10 -2.27 -17.86
C ASN A 65 -15.37 -3.75 -17.60
N ALA A 66 -14.62 -4.37 -16.68
CA ALA A 66 -14.84 -5.76 -16.31
C ALA A 66 -16.23 -6.00 -15.70
N LEU A 67 -16.73 -5.06 -14.88
CA LEU A 67 -18.09 -5.13 -14.35
C LEU A 67 -19.14 -4.93 -15.44
N ALA A 68 -18.91 -4.05 -16.41
CA ALA A 68 -19.83 -3.84 -17.53
C ALA A 68 -19.91 -5.06 -18.46
N GLU A 69 -18.80 -5.73 -18.74
CA GLU A 69 -18.74 -6.87 -19.66
C GLU A 69 -19.07 -8.21 -18.98
N PHE A 70 -18.59 -8.42 -17.75
CA PHE A 70 -18.68 -9.70 -17.05
C PHE A 70 -19.55 -9.64 -15.79
N GLY A 71 -20.29 -8.56 -15.56
CA GLY A 71 -21.09 -8.36 -14.34
C GLY A 71 -22.05 -9.52 -14.04
N GLU A 72 -22.78 -10.00 -15.05
CA GLU A 72 -23.70 -11.14 -14.88
C GLU A 72 -22.94 -12.43 -14.49
N MET A 73 -21.79 -12.69 -15.12
CA MET A 73 -20.94 -13.84 -14.80
C MET A 73 -20.31 -13.71 -13.40
N LEU A 74 -19.92 -12.51 -12.99
CA LEU A 74 -19.37 -12.22 -11.65
C LEU A 74 -20.44 -12.30 -10.56
N SER A 75 -21.71 -12.06 -10.90
CA SER A 75 -22.85 -12.24 -10.00
C SER A 75 -23.38 -13.68 -9.94
N SER A 76 -22.75 -14.60 -10.66
CA SER A 76 -23.16 -15.99 -10.69
C SER A 76 -22.77 -16.76 -9.43
N ARG A 77 -23.53 -17.82 -9.11
CA ARG A 77 -23.23 -18.71 -7.99
C ARG A 77 -21.79 -19.26 -8.02
N PRO A 78 -21.24 -19.71 -9.17
CA PRO A 78 -19.83 -20.12 -9.25
C PRO A 78 -18.84 -19.01 -8.91
N ALA A 79 -19.10 -17.75 -9.32
CA ALA A 79 -18.22 -16.63 -9.00
C ALA A 79 -18.17 -16.36 -7.50
N TYR A 80 -19.31 -16.43 -6.80
CA TYR A 80 -19.35 -16.34 -5.34
C TYR A 80 -18.65 -17.53 -4.67
N MET A 81 -18.70 -18.75 -5.23
CA MET A 81 -17.91 -19.87 -4.72
C MET A 81 -16.41 -19.63 -4.86
N VAL A 82 -15.95 -19.08 -5.99
CA VAL A 82 -14.55 -18.68 -6.17
C VAL A 82 -14.16 -17.60 -5.17
N GLN A 83 -15.00 -16.57 -4.98
CA GLN A 83 -14.79 -15.53 -3.96
C GLN A 83 -14.69 -16.12 -2.55
N LEU A 84 -15.54 -17.09 -2.21
CA LEU A 84 -15.51 -17.79 -0.92
C LEU A 84 -14.18 -18.53 -0.73
N VAL A 85 -13.74 -19.30 -1.73
CA VAL A 85 -12.45 -20.01 -1.70
C VAL A 85 -11.28 -19.04 -1.57
N LEU A 86 -11.31 -17.92 -2.29
CA LEU A 86 -10.30 -16.87 -2.17
C LEU A 86 -10.29 -16.25 -0.77
N GLY A 87 -11.46 -15.90 -0.22
CA GLY A 87 -11.59 -15.33 1.12
C GLY A 87 -11.06 -16.26 2.21
N VAL A 88 -11.47 -17.53 2.18
CA VAL A 88 -10.97 -18.57 3.09
C VAL A 88 -9.48 -18.81 2.90
N GLY A 89 -8.99 -18.84 1.66
CA GLY A 89 -7.58 -18.96 1.34
C GLY A 89 -6.72 -17.83 1.91
N LEU A 90 -7.19 -16.58 1.79
CA LEU A 90 -6.55 -15.40 2.39
C LEU A 90 -6.55 -15.48 3.92
N LEU A 91 -7.65 -15.94 4.53
CA LEU A 91 -7.76 -16.14 5.97
C LEU A 91 -6.75 -17.19 6.47
N ALA A 92 -6.67 -18.34 5.78
CA ALA A 92 -5.69 -19.38 6.08
C ALA A 92 -4.24 -18.89 5.87
N ALA A 93 -4.00 -18.10 4.83
CA ALA A 93 -2.70 -17.48 4.58
C ALA A 93 -2.32 -16.50 5.70
N ALA A 94 -3.25 -15.70 6.21
CA ALA A 94 -3.04 -14.80 7.34
C ALA A 94 -2.59 -15.57 8.61
N PHE A 95 -3.24 -16.71 8.92
CA PHE A 95 -2.82 -17.59 10.01
C PHE A 95 -1.42 -18.17 9.79
N TRP A 96 -1.08 -18.54 8.55
CA TRP A 96 0.26 -19.04 8.26
C TRP A 96 1.33 -17.93 8.38
N ILE A 97 1.05 -16.71 7.92
CA ILE A 97 1.94 -15.55 8.11
C ILE A 97 2.16 -15.30 9.61
N GLY A 98 1.11 -15.40 10.42
CA GLY A 98 1.21 -15.32 11.89
C GLY A 98 2.06 -16.44 12.49
N ARG A 99 1.87 -17.70 12.05
CA ARG A 99 2.54 -18.89 12.59
C ARG A 99 4.01 -19.04 12.19
N LYS A 100 4.41 -18.62 10.97
CA LYS A 100 5.82 -18.62 10.52
C LYS A 100 6.72 -17.65 11.29
N ARG A 101 6.15 -16.94 12.27
CA ARG A 101 6.85 -16.02 13.16
C ARG A 101 7.46 -16.72 14.38
N ASP A 102 6.92 -17.88 14.78
CA ASP A 102 7.47 -18.68 15.89
C ASP A 102 8.66 -19.55 15.45
N VAL A 103 8.78 -19.81 14.14
CA VAL A 103 9.87 -20.62 13.55
C VAL A 103 10.52 -19.78 12.46
N ALA A 104 11.56 -19.03 12.82
CA ALA A 104 12.22 -18.06 11.96
C ALA A 104 12.57 -18.57 10.55
N GLY A 105 12.35 -17.72 9.53
CA GLY A 105 13.00 -17.84 8.23
C GLY A 105 12.04 -17.87 7.04
N ALA A 106 11.67 -16.68 6.56
CA ALA A 106 10.86 -16.54 5.36
C ALA A 106 11.56 -17.13 4.12
N SER A 107 10.74 -17.76 3.29
CA SER A 107 10.99 -18.39 2.00
C SER A 107 12.12 -17.75 1.15
N SER A 108 13.04 -18.60 0.70
CA SER A 108 14.29 -18.31 -0.04
C SER A 108 14.17 -17.38 -1.27
N ALA A 109 12.98 -17.25 -1.88
CA ALA A 109 12.74 -16.38 -3.03
C ALA A 109 12.62 -14.88 -2.67
N ARG A 110 11.98 -14.53 -1.55
CA ARG A 110 11.79 -13.12 -1.12
C ARG A 110 13.11 -12.51 -0.62
N VAL A 111 14.01 -13.33 -0.09
CA VAL A 111 15.32 -12.88 0.43
C VAL A 111 16.20 -12.30 -0.69
N GLY A 112 16.12 -12.85 -1.91
CA GLY A 112 16.91 -12.39 -3.07
C GLY A 112 16.46 -11.05 -3.66
N GLU A 113 15.15 -10.78 -3.73
CA GLU A 113 14.60 -9.50 -4.18
C GLU A 113 14.74 -8.40 -3.12
N VAL A 114 14.50 -8.72 -1.84
CA VAL A 114 14.76 -7.80 -0.72
C VAL A 114 16.24 -7.42 -0.65
N SER A 115 17.15 -8.35 -0.97
CA SER A 115 18.59 -8.09 -1.06
C SER A 115 18.97 -7.16 -2.23
N ARG A 116 18.31 -7.30 -3.40
CA ARG A 116 18.52 -6.40 -4.56
C ARG A 116 18.00 -4.99 -4.30
N LEU A 117 16.81 -4.88 -3.71
CA LEU A 117 16.22 -3.61 -3.29
C LEU A 117 17.05 -2.95 -2.18
N GLY A 118 17.61 -3.73 -1.25
CA GLY A 118 18.54 -3.27 -0.23
C GLY A 118 19.77 -2.61 -0.83
N ARG A 119 20.41 -3.26 -1.82
CA ARG A 119 21.56 -2.68 -2.56
C ARG A 119 21.20 -1.43 -3.35
N LEU A 120 20.04 -1.43 -4.02
CA LEU A 120 19.54 -0.27 -4.76
C LEU A 120 19.32 0.92 -3.84
N ARG A 121 18.70 0.66 -2.68
CA ARG A 121 18.43 1.63 -1.63
C ARG A 121 19.72 2.20 -1.04
N GLU A 122 20.69 1.37 -0.65
CA GLU A 122 21.98 1.85 -0.13
C GLU A 122 22.67 2.81 -1.09
N ARG A 123 22.66 2.49 -2.39
CA ARG A 123 23.22 3.35 -3.44
C ARG A 123 22.45 4.66 -3.57
N ALA A 124 21.11 4.63 -3.53
CA ALA A 124 20.27 5.83 -3.58
C ALA A 124 20.48 6.75 -2.36
N LEU A 125 20.68 6.15 -1.18
CA LEU A 125 20.95 6.85 0.08
C LEU A 125 22.36 7.44 0.15
N SER A 126 23.35 6.79 -0.46
CA SER A 126 24.76 7.22 -0.42
C SER A 126 25.08 8.52 -1.18
N GLY A 127 24.09 9.13 -1.85
CA GLY A 127 24.27 10.32 -2.70
C GLY A 127 25.01 10.07 -4.02
N ARG A 128 25.66 8.91 -4.18
CA ARG A 128 26.41 8.52 -5.39
C ARG A 128 25.54 8.12 -6.57
N GLY A 129 24.25 7.84 -6.36
CA GLY A 129 23.29 7.55 -7.41
C GLY A 129 22.66 8.81 -8.02
N GLY A 130 22.46 8.84 -9.33
CA GLY A 130 21.70 9.91 -10.02
C GLY A 130 20.18 9.83 -9.78
N ALA A 131 19.43 10.82 -10.27
CA ALA A 131 17.97 10.90 -10.14
C ALA A 131 17.24 9.63 -10.61
N GLY A 132 17.73 9.00 -11.68
CA GLY A 132 17.16 7.74 -12.20
C GLY A 132 17.17 6.59 -11.19
N LEU A 133 18.13 6.56 -10.25
CA LEU A 133 18.17 5.53 -9.21
C LEU A 133 17.05 5.69 -8.18
N VAL A 134 16.71 6.94 -7.85
CA VAL A 134 15.61 7.27 -6.93
C VAL A 134 14.27 6.92 -7.56
N ILE A 135 14.11 7.23 -8.85
CA ILE A 135 12.93 6.87 -9.65
C ILE A 135 12.80 5.34 -9.71
N ALA A 136 13.87 4.63 -10.08
CA ALA A 136 13.86 3.17 -10.13
C ALA A 136 13.53 2.53 -8.77
N LEU A 137 14.06 3.08 -7.67
CA LEU A 137 13.72 2.64 -6.33
C LEU A 137 12.24 2.87 -6.00
N ALA A 138 11.68 4.03 -6.34
CA ALA A 138 10.27 4.33 -6.14
C ALA A 138 9.36 3.39 -6.94
N LEU A 139 9.66 3.17 -8.22
CA LEU A 139 8.90 2.25 -9.08
C LEU A 139 9.00 0.81 -8.59
N ALA A 140 10.20 0.35 -8.22
CA ALA A 140 10.39 -1.00 -7.70
C ALA A 140 9.68 -1.19 -6.35
N ALA A 141 9.71 -0.19 -5.46
CA ALA A 141 8.94 -0.22 -4.22
C ALA A 141 7.44 -0.26 -4.52
N GLY A 142 6.95 0.61 -5.40
CA GLY A 142 5.55 0.64 -5.82
C GLY A 142 5.08 -0.69 -6.40
N LEU A 143 5.86 -1.31 -7.30
CA LEU A 143 5.54 -2.62 -7.90
C LEU A 143 5.44 -3.73 -6.84
N VAL A 144 6.38 -3.75 -5.89
CA VAL A 144 6.38 -4.76 -4.81
C VAL A 144 5.17 -4.57 -3.90
N GLU A 145 4.83 -3.33 -3.56
CA GLU A 145 3.71 -3.06 -2.67
C GLU A 145 2.35 -3.22 -3.33
N LEU A 146 2.22 -2.90 -4.62
CA LEU A 146 0.97 -2.97 -5.38
C LEU A 146 0.32 -4.36 -5.26
N ALA A 147 1.13 -5.42 -5.22
CA ALA A 147 0.65 -6.80 -5.05
C ALA A 147 0.08 -7.12 -3.65
N THR A 148 0.37 -6.29 -2.65
CA THR A 148 0.00 -6.49 -1.23
C THR A 148 -0.90 -5.39 -0.69
N MET A 149 -1.34 -4.47 -1.54
CA MET A 149 -2.01 -3.23 -1.17
C MET A 149 -3.52 -3.35 -1.03
N LEU A 150 -3.92 -4.13 -0.04
CA LEU A 150 -5.31 -4.26 0.36
C LEU A 150 -6.00 -2.89 0.64
N PRO A 151 -5.36 -1.90 1.29
CA PRO A 151 -5.99 -0.59 1.50
C PRO A 151 -6.27 0.14 0.18
N TYR A 152 -5.31 0.16 -0.75
CA TYR A 152 -5.47 0.82 -2.03
C TYR A 152 -6.54 0.14 -2.88
N LEU A 153 -6.50 -1.20 -2.99
CA LEU A 153 -7.51 -1.98 -3.71
C LEU A 153 -8.91 -1.81 -3.11
N GLY A 154 -9.01 -1.72 -1.77
CA GLY A 154 -10.25 -1.39 -1.08
C GLY A 154 -10.79 -0.01 -1.48
N ALA A 155 -9.91 1.00 -1.56
CA ALA A 155 -10.28 2.33 -2.02
C ALA A 155 -10.78 2.33 -3.47
N ILE A 156 -10.11 1.62 -4.38
CA ILE A 156 -10.56 1.45 -5.77
C ILE A 156 -11.93 0.77 -5.82
N GLY A 157 -12.16 -0.26 -5.00
CA GLY A 157 -13.46 -0.93 -4.88
C GLY A 157 -14.57 0.01 -4.42
N LEU A 158 -14.31 0.84 -3.40
CA LEU A 158 -15.26 1.85 -2.92
C LEU A 158 -15.57 2.91 -3.99
N ILE A 159 -14.54 3.39 -4.69
CA ILE A 159 -14.67 4.37 -5.78
C ILE A 159 -15.51 3.79 -6.93
N THR A 160 -15.25 2.54 -7.30
CA THR A 160 -15.92 1.85 -8.42
C THR A 160 -17.41 1.65 -8.11
N ARG A 161 -17.74 1.21 -6.89
CA ARG A 161 -19.13 0.99 -6.43
C ARG A 161 -19.91 2.29 -6.21
N ALA A 162 -19.22 3.40 -5.97
CA ALA A 162 -19.86 4.70 -5.79
C ALA A 162 -20.33 5.33 -7.11
N GLU A 163 -20.07 4.67 -8.25
CA GLU A 163 -20.51 5.08 -9.60
C GLU A 163 -20.24 6.57 -9.89
N LEU A 164 -19.10 7.05 -9.39
CA LEU A 164 -18.72 8.45 -9.53
C LEU A 164 -18.43 8.77 -11.00
N ALA A 165 -18.82 9.97 -11.44
CA ALA A 165 -18.44 10.48 -12.76
C ALA A 165 -16.91 10.48 -12.94
N ALA A 166 -16.44 10.31 -14.18
CA ALA A 166 -15.02 10.13 -14.50
C ALA A 166 -14.10 11.21 -13.89
N GLY A 167 -14.47 12.48 -14.05
CA GLY A 167 -13.71 13.58 -13.47
C GLY A 167 -13.66 13.54 -11.95
N THR A 168 -14.75 13.12 -11.30
CA THR A 168 -14.84 13.08 -9.83
C THR A 168 -13.94 12.00 -9.25
N TRP A 169 -13.98 10.77 -9.78
CA TRP A 169 -13.14 9.72 -9.22
C TRP A 169 -11.65 9.96 -9.48
N LEU A 170 -11.28 10.62 -10.59
CA LEU A 170 -9.91 11.05 -10.85
C LEU A 170 -9.41 12.02 -9.75
N TRP A 171 -10.21 13.01 -9.38
CA TRP A 171 -9.87 13.94 -8.30
C TRP A 171 -9.81 13.25 -6.93
N VAL A 172 -10.72 12.31 -6.67
CA VAL A 172 -10.71 11.51 -5.46
C VAL A 172 -9.43 10.68 -5.36
N LEU A 173 -9.01 10.06 -6.47
CA LEU A 173 -7.77 9.28 -6.53
C LEU A 173 -6.53 10.15 -6.32
N ALA A 174 -6.49 11.34 -6.95
CA ALA A 174 -5.42 12.31 -6.72
C ALA A 174 -5.37 12.73 -5.24
N GLY A 175 -6.53 13.03 -4.64
CA GLY A 175 -6.64 13.35 -3.21
C GLY A 175 -6.15 12.20 -2.31
N TYR A 176 -6.52 10.97 -2.63
CA TYR A 176 -6.03 9.77 -1.95
C TYR A 176 -4.50 9.71 -1.97
N CYS A 177 -3.90 9.81 -3.17
CA CYS A 177 -2.44 9.76 -3.34
C CYS A 177 -1.72 10.91 -2.61
N LEU A 178 -2.34 12.09 -2.48
CA LEU A 178 -1.79 13.22 -1.71
C LEU A 178 -1.84 12.96 -0.20
N VAL A 179 -2.96 12.46 0.32
CA VAL A 179 -3.08 12.09 1.74
C VAL A 179 -2.08 10.99 2.08
N MET A 180 -1.88 10.04 1.17
CA MET A 180 -0.93 8.93 1.31
C MET A 180 0.52 9.40 1.51
N ILE A 181 0.99 10.41 0.77
CA ILE A 181 2.37 10.93 0.90
C ILE A 181 2.52 12.01 1.97
N LEU A 182 1.42 12.54 2.50
CA LEU A 182 1.41 13.66 3.43
C LEU A 182 2.27 13.41 4.68
N PRO A 183 2.22 12.24 5.37
CA PRO A 183 3.05 12.00 6.55
C PRO A 183 4.55 12.07 6.25
N ALA A 184 4.99 11.54 5.10
CA ALA A 184 6.39 11.58 4.70
C ALA A 184 6.86 13.02 4.37
N LEU A 185 5.99 13.82 3.75
CA LEU A 185 6.25 15.24 3.51
C LEU A 185 6.38 16.01 4.83
N LEU A 186 5.46 15.78 5.78
CA LEU A 186 5.48 16.41 7.09
C LEU A 186 6.76 16.07 7.86
N LEU A 187 7.16 14.79 7.89
CA LEU A 187 8.41 14.37 8.52
C LEU A 187 9.64 14.98 7.86
N THR A 188 9.61 15.15 6.54
CA THR A 188 10.70 15.79 5.79
C THR A 188 10.82 17.26 6.16
N ALA A 189 9.70 17.99 6.23
CA ALA A 189 9.65 19.38 6.67
C ALA A 189 10.12 19.53 8.13
N LEU A 190 9.61 18.68 9.03
CA LEU A 190 10.01 18.64 10.44
C LEU A 190 11.51 18.41 10.60
N ARG A 191 12.09 17.44 9.89
CA ARG A 191 13.53 17.14 9.97
C ARG A 191 14.41 18.24 9.35
N ALA A 192 13.88 19.02 8.41
CA ALA A 192 14.56 20.16 7.81
C ALA A 192 14.61 21.37 8.76
N VAL A 193 13.59 21.55 9.61
CA VAL A 193 13.48 22.70 10.54
C VAL A 193 14.02 22.37 11.94
N ALA A 194 13.81 21.15 12.45
CA ALA A 194 14.12 20.73 13.82
C ALA A 194 15.00 19.46 13.85
N SER A 195 16.21 19.58 13.30
CA SER A 195 17.11 18.44 13.05
C SER A 195 17.45 17.61 14.28
N THR A 196 17.76 18.25 15.41
CA THR A 196 18.27 17.59 16.63
C THR A 196 17.18 16.92 17.47
N THR A 197 15.95 17.44 17.47
CA THR A 197 14.84 16.90 18.28
C THR A 197 14.15 15.72 17.60
N VAL A 198 14.10 15.71 16.27
CA VAL A 198 13.30 14.76 15.47
C VAL A 198 14.07 13.45 15.19
N GLU A 199 15.40 13.48 15.20
CA GLU A 199 16.28 12.35 14.94
C GLU A 199 16.01 11.08 15.81
N PRO A 200 15.86 11.18 17.14
CA PRO A 200 15.51 10.02 17.97
C PRO A 200 14.10 9.48 17.67
N ILE A 201 13.14 10.34 17.29
CA ILE A 201 11.76 9.94 16.97
C ILE A 201 11.74 9.17 15.64
N LEU A 202 12.41 9.69 14.61
CA LEU A 202 12.58 8.99 13.33
C LEU A 202 13.24 7.62 13.53
N GLY A 203 14.19 7.56 14.47
CA GLY A 203 14.87 6.33 14.82
C GLY A 203 13.94 5.26 15.39
N ARG A 204 13.08 5.64 16.33
CA ARG A 204 12.06 4.77 16.92
C ARG A 204 11.00 4.38 15.90
N ALA A 205 10.50 5.32 15.10
CA ALA A 205 9.49 5.07 14.07
C ALA A 205 9.99 4.04 13.05
N SER A 206 11.21 4.23 12.53
CA SER A 206 11.83 3.30 11.57
C SER A 206 12.04 1.90 12.15
N ALA A 207 12.44 1.79 13.41
CA ALA A 207 12.61 0.49 14.10
C ALA A 207 11.26 -0.19 14.37
N TRP A 208 10.26 0.58 14.79
CA TRP A 208 8.90 0.09 15.02
C TRP A 208 8.26 -0.43 13.74
N MET A 209 8.36 0.30 12.62
CA MET A 209 7.83 -0.13 11.33
C MET A 209 8.48 -1.44 10.84
N GLN A 210 9.81 -1.56 10.97
CA GLN A 210 10.51 -2.79 10.59
C GLN A 210 10.06 -4.00 11.43
N LYS A 211 9.77 -3.80 12.72
CA LYS A 211 9.30 -4.86 13.62
C LYS A 211 7.83 -5.24 13.39
N ASN A 212 6.98 -4.28 13.03
CA ASN A 212 5.52 -4.44 13.01
C ASN A 212 4.91 -4.63 11.61
N SER A 213 5.64 -4.40 10.51
CA SER A 213 5.06 -4.47 9.15
C SER A 213 4.44 -5.83 8.79
N ALA A 214 5.06 -6.94 9.20
CA ALA A 214 4.55 -8.28 8.91
C ALA A 214 3.28 -8.64 9.70
N GLU A 215 3.14 -8.11 10.93
CA GLU A 215 1.96 -8.32 11.78
C GLU A 215 0.73 -7.64 11.23
N ASN A 216 0.88 -6.36 10.88
CA ASN A 216 -0.19 -5.55 10.33
C ASN A 216 -0.64 -6.13 9.00
N THR A 217 0.30 -6.62 8.17
CA THR A 217 -0.03 -7.29 6.91
C THR A 217 -0.87 -8.55 7.14
N ALA A 218 -0.51 -9.40 8.11
CA ALA A 218 -1.27 -10.61 8.41
C ALA A 218 -2.71 -10.29 8.88
N TRP A 219 -2.86 -9.29 9.75
CA TRP A 219 -4.17 -8.85 10.23
C TRP A 219 -5.03 -8.26 9.12
N ILE A 220 -4.48 -7.39 8.27
CA ILE A 220 -5.22 -6.80 7.14
C ILE A 220 -5.64 -7.90 6.15
N VAL A 221 -4.74 -8.82 5.81
CA VAL A 221 -5.06 -9.98 4.95
C VAL A 221 -6.15 -10.85 5.57
N GLY A 222 -6.09 -11.07 6.89
CA GLY A 222 -7.11 -11.83 7.63
C GLY A 222 -8.47 -11.15 7.62
N ILE A 223 -8.54 -9.84 7.88
CA ILE A 223 -9.79 -9.07 7.85
C ILE A 223 -10.38 -9.08 6.44
N VAL A 224 -9.59 -8.82 5.40
CA VAL A 224 -10.08 -8.84 4.03
C VAL A 224 -10.55 -10.24 3.62
N GLY A 225 -9.77 -11.28 3.94
CA GLY A 225 -10.16 -12.67 3.69
C GLY A 225 -11.48 -13.02 4.37
N PHE A 226 -11.66 -12.61 5.63
CA PHE A 226 -12.90 -12.81 6.38
C PHE A 226 -14.08 -12.09 5.73
N LEU A 227 -13.93 -10.81 5.37
CA LEU A 227 -15.00 -10.02 4.77
C LEU A 227 -15.42 -10.59 3.41
N LEU A 228 -14.46 -11.01 2.57
CA LEU A 228 -14.74 -11.65 1.29
C LEU A 228 -15.47 -12.98 1.45
N ALA A 229 -15.04 -13.81 2.40
CA ALA A 229 -15.66 -15.10 2.69
C ALA A 229 -17.08 -14.93 3.25
N ARG A 230 -17.25 -14.00 4.19
CA ARG A 230 -18.55 -13.69 4.80
C ARG A 230 -19.54 -13.21 3.75
N ASP A 231 -19.14 -12.26 2.90
CA ASP A 231 -19.98 -11.71 1.83
C ASP A 231 -20.48 -12.81 0.88
N ALA A 232 -19.57 -13.65 0.39
CA ALA A 232 -19.93 -14.78 -0.46
C ALA A 232 -20.83 -15.80 0.25
N ALA A 233 -20.57 -16.10 1.52
CA ALA A 233 -21.36 -17.06 2.27
C ALA A 233 -22.80 -16.58 2.54
N VAL A 234 -22.99 -15.27 2.74
CA VAL A 234 -24.33 -14.66 2.85
C VAL A 234 -25.07 -14.77 1.52
N VAL A 235 -24.44 -14.43 0.40
CA VAL A 235 -25.08 -14.49 -0.93
C VAL A 235 -25.38 -15.93 -1.36
N LEU A 236 -24.54 -16.89 -0.97
CA LEU A 236 -24.75 -18.31 -1.24
C LEU A 236 -25.78 -18.98 -0.32
N ASP A 237 -26.37 -18.22 0.61
CA ASP A 237 -27.34 -18.68 1.60
C ASP A 237 -26.83 -19.85 2.44
N LEU A 238 -25.56 -19.79 2.85
CA LEU A 238 -24.92 -20.84 3.64
C LEU A 238 -25.30 -20.79 5.13
N PHE A 239 -25.99 -19.73 5.56
CA PHE A 239 -26.37 -19.50 6.95
C PHE A 239 -27.86 -19.74 7.25
N GLY A 240 -28.70 -19.90 6.22
CA GLY A 240 -30.13 -20.21 6.35
C GLY A 240 -31.00 -19.02 6.74
#